data_AF-A0A942UCP7-F1
#
_entry.id   AF-A0A942UCP7-F1
#
_cell.length_a   1.000
_cell.length_b   1.000
_cell.length_c   1.000
_cell.angle_alpha   90.00
_cell.angle_beta   90.00
_cell.angle_gamma   90.00
#
_symmetry.space_group_name_H-M   'P 1'
#
loop_
_entity.id
_entity.type
_entity.pdbx_description
1 polymer ?
#
loop_
_entity_poly.entity_id
_entity_poly.type
_entity_poly.pdbx_seq_one_letter_code
_entity_poly.pdbx_strand_id
1 'polypeptide(L)'
;MRAKFTVLLLPVFVFLTSCSGNNDLSAGLQPDYDQTKKMVVDILKTDDGKKAIQDVMSDDKMKEKLVMDQNVVAQTIEQTLTSDKATEFWKKTFSDAKFAQGVAKNMRAENEKLLKDLMNDPEYRAMMIEVFKEPEIQKQMADALKSKEYREQLQNVITETIDSPLYKAKIQELLLKAAEQANTKETSKDNKSGSEQGS
;
A
#
# COMPACT_ATOMS: atom_id res chain seq x y z
N MET A 1 -66.80 59.26 -46.15
CA MET A 1 -66.86 59.56 -47.60
C MET A 1 -65.61 58.99 -48.24
N ARG A 2 -65.73 57.81 -48.86
CA ARG A 2 -65.89 57.64 -50.32
C ARG A 2 -64.59 57.94 -51.10
N ALA A 3 -63.76 56.90 -51.14
CA ALA A 3 -63.04 56.39 -52.31
C ALA A 3 -63.16 57.24 -53.59
N LYS A 4 -62.12 58.03 -53.91
CA LYS A 4 -61.82 58.58 -55.26
C LYS A 4 -60.34 59.01 -55.40
N PHE A 5 -59.37 58.14 -55.11
CA PHE A 5 -57.95 58.45 -55.40
C PHE A 5 -57.20 57.33 -56.13
N THR A 6 -57.92 56.31 -56.61
CA THR A 6 -57.34 55.06 -57.15
C THR A 6 -57.14 55.08 -58.68
N VAL A 7 -57.17 56.24 -59.36
CA VAL A 7 -57.17 56.29 -60.84
C VAL A 7 -56.04 57.13 -61.46
N LEU A 8 -55.12 57.69 -60.66
CA LEU A 8 -54.08 58.58 -61.19
C LEU A 8 -52.66 58.26 -60.69
N LEU A 9 -52.29 56.98 -60.63
CA LEU A 9 -50.92 56.57 -60.30
C LEU A 9 -50.48 55.29 -61.04
N LEU A 10 -51.00 55.12 -62.27
CA LEU A 10 -50.75 53.95 -63.14
C LEU A 10 -49.78 54.17 -64.33
N PRO A 11 -49.09 55.31 -64.57
CA PRO A 11 -48.07 55.34 -65.62
C PRO A 11 -46.61 55.25 -65.13
N VAL A 12 -46.33 54.93 -63.86
CA VAL A 12 -44.95 54.88 -63.31
C VAL A 12 -44.27 53.50 -63.46
N PHE A 13 -45.01 52.46 -63.86
CA PHE A 13 -44.48 51.08 -63.94
C PHE A 13 -43.87 50.69 -65.31
N VAL A 14 -43.76 51.62 -66.27
CA VAL A 14 -43.33 51.31 -67.65
C VAL A 14 -41.85 51.65 -67.94
N PHE A 15 -41.10 52.17 -66.95
CA PHE A 15 -39.70 52.58 -67.15
C PHE A 15 -38.61 51.62 -66.64
N LEU A 16 -38.94 50.35 -66.31
CA LEU A 16 -37.93 49.36 -65.85
C LEU A 16 -37.60 48.24 -66.85
N THR A 17 -37.98 48.35 -68.13
CA THR A 17 -37.55 47.39 -69.16
C THR A 17 -36.63 48.05 -70.17
N SER A 18 -35.36 48.25 -69.79
CA SER A 18 -34.27 48.38 -70.76
C SER A 18 -32.91 48.13 -70.09
N CYS A 19 -32.45 46.88 -70.13
CA CYS A 19 -31.03 46.57 -70.25
C CYS A 19 -30.88 45.17 -70.86
N SER A 20 -30.66 45.14 -72.16
CA SER A 20 -30.12 44.01 -72.89
C SER A 20 -28.62 43.94 -72.62
N GLY A 21 -28.21 42.99 -71.79
CA GLY A 21 -26.82 42.65 -71.53
C GLY A 21 -26.76 41.24 -70.95
N ASN A 22 -26.30 40.29 -71.76
CA ASN A 22 -25.99 38.94 -71.35
C ASN A 22 -25.14 38.93 -70.07
N ASN A 23 -25.65 38.32 -69.00
CA ASN A 23 -24.93 37.28 -68.28
C ASN A 23 -25.85 36.63 -67.24
N ASP A 24 -25.92 35.30 -67.33
CA ASP A 24 -26.42 34.33 -66.37
C ASP A 24 -26.97 34.87 -65.04
N LEU A 25 -28.29 34.84 -64.91
CA LEU A 25 -28.96 34.92 -63.61
C LEU A 25 -30.28 34.14 -63.65
N SER A 26 -30.19 32.83 -63.84
CA SER A 26 -31.25 31.89 -63.47
C SER A 26 -30.76 30.44 -63.46
N ALA A 27 -30.27 29.95 -62.31
CA ALA A 27 -30.50 28.58 -61.80
C ALA A 27 -29.55 28.24 -60.63
N GLY A 28 -30.12 28.02 -59.43
CA GLY A 28 -29.55 27.11 -58.42
C GLY A 28 -28.19 27.44 -57.81
N LEU A 29 -28.11 28.45 -56.94
CA LEU A 29 -27.04 28.52 -55.92
C LEU A 29 -27.57 28.00 -54.58
N GLN A 30 -27.69 26.68 -54.44
CA GLN A 30 -27.23 26.07 -53.20
C GLN A 30 -25.74 25.83 -53.40
N PRO A 31 -24.84 26.39 -52.57
CA PRO A 31 -23.44 25.99 -52.63
C PRO A 31 -23.39 24.46 -52.50
N ASP A 32 -22.72 23.84 -53.46
CA ASP A 32 -22.52 22.39 -53.54
C ASP A 32 -21.95 21.94 -52.19
N TYR A 33 -22.77 21.25 -51.40
CA TYR A 33 -22.47 20.89 -50.01
C TYR A 33 -21.14 20.12 -49.92
N ASP A 34 -20.80 19.38 -50.97
CA ASP A 34 -19.54 18.66 -51.09
C ASP A 34 -18.32 19.57 -51.32
N GLN A 35 -18.48 20.69 -52.05
CA GLN A 35 -17.43 21.69 -52.17
C GLN A 35 -17.22 22.46 -50.87
N THR A 36 -18.30 22.85 -50.18
CA THR A 36 -18.19 23.50 -48.87
C THR A 36 -17.57 22.57 -47.83
N LYS A 37 -17.94 21.28 -47.84
CA LYS A 37 -17.33 20.26 -46.97
C LYS A 37 -15.83 20.09 -47.23
N LYS A 38 -15.41 19.99 -48.50
CA LYS A 38 -13.98 19.91 -48.86
C LYS A 38 -13.22 21.15 -48.40
N MET A 39 -13.78 22.33 -48.64
CA MET A 39 -13.19 23.60 -48.19
C MET A 39 -13.02 23.65 -46.68
N VAL A 40 -14.03 23.25 -45.90
CA VAL A 40 -13.94 23.22 -44.42
C VAL A 40 -12.90 22.20 -43.95
N VAL A 41 -12.85 21.00 -44.56
CA VAL A 41 -11.83 19.98 -44.21
C VAL A 41 -10.43 20.46 -44.53
N ASP A 42 -10.25 21.17 -45.64
CA ASP A 42 -8.95 21.72 -46.03
C ASP A 42 -8.52 22.86 -45.09
N ILE A 43 -9.45 23.74 -44.70
CA ILE A 43 -9.22 24.79 -43.67
C ILE A 43 -8.78 24.16 -42.34
N LEU A 44 -9.46 23.10 -41.88
CA LEU A 44 -9.07 22.41 -40.63
C LEU A 44 -7.69 21.74 -40.72
N LYS A 45 -7.26 21.33 -41.92
CA LYS A 45 -5.94 20.72 -42.15
C LYS A 45 -4.82 21.73 -42.33
N THR A 46 -5.14 22.98 -42.68
CA THR A 46 -4.14 24.06 -42.79
C THR A 46 -3.48 24.34 -41.44
N ASP A 47 -2.30 24.94 -41.50
CA ASP A 47 -1.55 25.30 -40.28
C ASP A 47 -2.30 26.31 -39.41
N ASP A 48 -3.09 27.19 -40.03
CA ASP A 48 -3.94 28.14 -39.30
C ASP A 48 -5.12 27.45 -38.62
N GLY A 49 -5.72 26.44 -39.26
CA GLY A 49 -6.75 25.60 -38.64
C GLY A 49 -6.24 24.81 -37.44
N LYS A 50 -5.04 24.21 -37.56
CA LYS A 50 -4.38 23.51 -36.46
C LYS A 50 -4.01 24.45 -35.31
N LYS A 51 -3.47 25.64 -35.62
CA LYS A 51 -3.15 26.66 -34.61
C LYS A 51 -4.41 27.14 -33.89
N ALA A 52 -5.49 27.43 -34.61
CA ALA A 52 -6.75 27.84 -34.02
C ALA A 52 -7.32 26.77 -33.08
N ILE A 53 -7.26 25.49 -33.45
CA ILE A 53 -7.64 24.38 -32.56
C ILE A 53 -6.70 24.30 -31.35
N GLN A 54 -5.39 24.44 -31.55
CA GLN A 54 -4.40 24.42 -30.47
C GLN A 54 -4.60 25.56 -29.48
N ASP A 55 -4.93 26.77 -29.95
CA ASP A 55 -5.22 27.94 -29.12
C ASP A 55 -6.50 27.72 -28.31
N VAL A 56 -7.55 27.18 -28.94
CA VAL A 56 -8.80 26.83 -28.27
C VAL A 56 -8.60 25.69 -27.26
N MET A 57 -7.80 24.66 -27.57
CA MET A 57 -7.46 23.59 -26.63
C MET A 57 -6.52 24.05 -25.50
N SER A 58 -5.80 25.16 -25.72
CA SER A 58 -4.94 25.77 -24.70
C SER A 58 -5.73 26.64 -23.72
N ASP A 59 -6.97 27.02 -24.04
CA ASP A 59 -7.89 27.70 -23.13
C ASP A 59 -8.26 26.79 -21.95
N ASP A 60 -8.07 27.29 -20.73
CA ASP A 60 -8.32 26.55 -19.50
C ASP A 60 -9.78 26.10 -19.38
N LYS A 61 -10.74 26.87 -19.92
CA LYS A 61 -12.17 26.48 -19.95
C LYS A 61 -12.44 25.28 -20.87
N MET A 62 -11.63 25.13 -21.93
CA MET A 62 -11.74 24.00 -22.85
C MET A 62 -11.03 22.76 -22.30
N LYS A 63 -9.86 22.93 -21.67
CA LYS A 63 -9.19 21.85 -20.93
C LYS A 63 -10.08 21.27 -19.85
N GLU A 64 -10.74 22.12 -19.07
CA GLU A 64 -11.66 21.70 -18.03
C GLU A 64 -12.81 20.86 -18.61
N LYS A 65 -13.44 21.31 -19.72
CA LYS A 65 -14.52 20.55 -20.37
C LYS A 65 -14.06 19.24 -21.04
N LEU A 66 -12.83 19.18 -21.54
CA LEU A 66 -12.28 17.98 -22.19
C LEU A 66 -11.87 16.90 -21.16
N VAL A 67 -11.43 17.32 -19.97
CA VAL A 67 -11.04 16.43 -18.86
C VAL A 67 -12.26 15.85 -18.10
N MET A 68 -13.48 16.28 -18.43
CA MET A 68 -14.70 15.93 -17.68
C MET A 68 -15.40 14.63 -18.11
N ASP A 69 -14.85 13.84 -19.05
CA ASP A 69 -15.34 12.46 -19.22
C ASP A 69 -14.83 11.60 -18.05
N GLN A 70 -15.54 11.71 -16.92
CA GLN A 70 -15.18 11.04 -15.67
C GLN A 70 -15.07 9.51 -15.84
N ASN A 71 -15.83 8.92 -16.75
CA ASN A 71 -15.77 7.48 -17.01
C ASN A 71 -14.46 7.11 -17.71
N VAL A 72 -14.08 7.85 -18.75
CA VAL A 72 -12.81 7.61 -19.44
C VAL A 72 -11.62 7.91 -18.53
N VAL A 73 -11.68 8.99 -17.73
CA VAL A 73 -10.63 9.31 -16.75
C VAL A 73 -10.52 8.24 -15.68
N ALA A 74 -11.63 7.79 -15.09
CA ALA A 74 -11.63 6.74 -14.08
C ALA A 74 -11.09 5.41 -14.63
N GLN A 75 -11.57 4.98 -15.81
CA GLN A 75 -11.09 3.76 -16.45
C GLN A 75 -9.61 3.85 -16.83
N THR A 76 -9.15 5.01 -17.30
CA THR A 76 -7.73 5.21 -17.65
C THR A 76 -6.86 5.19 -16.39
N ILE A 77 -7.30 5.80 -15.29
CA ILE A 77 -6.61 5.76 -14.00
C ILE A 77 -6.57 4.33 -13.48
N GLU A 78 -7.69 3.61 -13.48
CA GLU A 78 -7.77 2.21 -13.06
C GLU A 78 -6.81 1.35 -13.89
N GLN A 79 -6.95 1.35 -15.22
CA GLN A 79 -6.08 0.59 -16.11
C GLN A 79 -4.61 0.94 -15.97
N THR A 80 -4.30 2.23 -15.78
CA THR A 80 -2.92 2.67 -15.59
C THR A 80 -2.39 2.16 -14.25
N LEU A 81 -3.13 2.34 -13.15
CA LEU A 81 -2.74 1.97 -11.79
C LEU A 81 -2.71 0.45 -11.55
N THR A 82 -3.51 -0.33 -12.27
CA THR A 82 -3.52 -1.81 -12.20
C THR A 82 -2.59 -2.46 -13.21
N SER A 83 -1.93 -1.68 -14.08
CA SER A 83 -0.97 -2.22 -15.05
C SER A 83 0.38 -2.55 -14.42
N ASP A 84 1.13 -3.43 -15.07
CA ASP A 84 2.52 -3.72 -14.69
C ASP A 84 3.40 -2.46 -14.66
N LYS A 85 3.10 -1.47 -15.53
CA LYS A 85 3.79 -0.18 -15.56
C LYS A 85 3.56 0.63 -14.28
N ALA A 86 2.37 0.57 -13.68
CA ALA A 86 2.16 1.19 -12.38
C ALA A 86 2.88 0.45 -11.26
N THR A 87 2.97 -0.88 -11.32
CA THR A 87 3.77 -1.64 -10.35
C THR A 87 5.23 -1.21 -10.39
N GLU A 88 5.82 -1.04 -11.59
CA GLU A 88 7.17 -0.52 -11.76
C GLU A 88 7.30 0.94 -11.28
N PHE A 89 6.33 1.80 -11.61
CA PHE A 89 6.28 3.18 -11.14
C PHE A 89 6.26 3.25 -9.61
N TRP A 90 5.41 2.45 -8.95
CA TRP A 90 5.33 2.40 -7.49
C TRP A 90 6.62 1.87 -6.89
N LYS A 91 7.21 0.80 -7.43
CA LYS A 91 8.52 0.29 -6.96
C LYS A 91 9.60 1.38 -7.02
N LYS A 92 9.68 2.12 -8.13
CA LYS A 92 10.63 3.22 -8.30
C LYS A 92 10.35 4.38 -7.34
N THR A 93 9.08 4.75 -7.18
CA THR A 93 8.63 5.86 -6.34
C THR A 93 8.81 5.56 -4.86
N PHE A 94 8.52 4.33 -4.40
CA PHE A 94 8.80 3.89 -3.04
C PHE A 94 10.30 3.72 -2.74
N SER A 95 11.15 3.64 -3.76
CA SER A 95 12.61 3.66 -3.59
C SER A 95 13.15 5.07 -3.34
N ASP A 96 12.38 6.12 -3.61
CA ASP A 96 12.74 7.49 -3.23
C ASP A 96 12.52 7.70 -1.73
N ALA A 97 13.60 8.00 -1.01
CA ALA A 97 13.58 8.24 0.43
C ALA A 97 12.60 9.35 0.86
N LYS A 98 12.43 10.42 0.08
CA LYS A 98 11.49 11.51 0.44
C LYS A 98 10.05 11.03 0.36
N PHE A 99 9.73 10.30 -0.69
CA PHE A 99 8.39 9.73 -0.86
C PHE A 99 8.12 8.67 0.20
N ALA A 100 9.03 7.72 0.38
CA ALA A 100 8.95 6.68 1.41
C ALA A 100 8.80 7.26 2.81
N GLN A 101 9.54 8.33 3.15
CA GLN A 101 9.41 9.04 4.42
C GLN A 101 8.03 9.68 4.58
N GLY A 102 7.51 10.32 3.54
CA GLY A 102 6.17 10.91 3.54
C GLY A 102 5.09 9.85 3.79
N VAL A 103 5.15 8.74 3.06
CA VAL A 103 4.21 7.63 3.23
C VAL A 103 4.34 7.00 4.61
N ALA A 104 5.56 6.67 5.05
CA ALA A 104 5.80 6.07 6.36
C ALA A 104 5.35 6.97 7.51
N LYS A 105 5.51 8.30 7.40
CA LYS A 105 5.06 9.25 8.41
C LYS A 105 3.53 9.26 8.52
N ASN A 106 2.83 9.25 7.39
CA ASN A 106 1.37 9.27 7.36
C ASN A 106 0.77 7.91 7.75
N MET A 107 1.40 6.81 7.38
CA MET A 107 0.97 5.45 7.73
C MET A 107 1.33 5.07 9.16
N ARG A 108 2.16 5.86 9.87
CA ARG A 108 2.69 5.49 11.19
C ARG A 108 1.60 5.15 12.20
N ALA A 109 0.56 5.98 12.29
CA ALA A 109 -0.52 5.83 13.27
C ALA A 109 -1.34 4.57 13.01
N GLU A 110 -1.77 4.35 11.75
CA GLU A 110 -2.53 3.15 11.37
C GLU A 110 -1.66 1.88 11.44
N ASN A 111 -0.38 1.96 11.09
CA ASN A 111 0.54 0.84 11.20
C ASN A 111 0.83 0.48 12.67
N GLU A 112 0.96 1.46 13.56
CA GLU A 112 1.08 1.21 15.00
C GLU A 112 -0.18 0.55 15.55
N LYS A 113 -1.35 1.03 15.15
CA LYS A 113 -2.64 0.43 15.53
C LYS A 113 -2.74 -1.02 15.04
N LEU A 114 -2.46 -1.25 13.75
CA LEU A 114 -2.43 -2.58 13.16
C LEU A 114 -1.47 -3.51 13.91
N LEU A 115 -0.26 -3.06 14.22
CA LEU A 115 0.71 -3.87 14.96
C LEU A 115 0.23 -4.20 16.37
N LYS A 116 -0.38 -3.24 17.08
CA LYS A 116 -0.97 -3.50 18.41
C LYS A 116 -2.12 -4.50 18.34
N ASP A 117 -2.96 -4.40 17.33
CA ASP A 117 -4.07 -5.32 17.12
C ASP A 117 -3.55 -6.72 16.77
N LEU A 118 -2.54 -6.82 15.89
CA LEU A 118 -1.87 -8.07 15.56
C LEU A 118 -1.17 -8.71 16.77
N MET A 119 -0.58 -7.93 17.68
CA MET A 119 -0.01 -8.51 18.91
C MET A 119 -1.04 -9.26 19.77
N ASN A 120 -2.33 -8.93 19.64
CA ASN A 120 -3.42 -9.63 20.31
C ASN A 120 -3.95 -10.83 19.51
N ASP A 121 -3.54 -10.97 18.26
CA ASP A 121 -3.93 -12.07 17.39
C ASP A 121 -3.15 -13.37 17.70
N PRO A 122 -3.81 -14.54 17.77
CA PRO A 122 -3.13 -15.81 18.04
C PRO A 122 -2.08 -16.21 17.02
N GLU A 123 -2.30 -15.98 15.72
CA GLU A 123 -1.38 -16.39 14.66
C GLU A 123 -0.11 -15.52 14.69
N TYR A 124 -0.29 -14.21 14.86
CA TYR A 124 0.84 -13.30 14.99
C TYR A 124 1.67 -13.59 16.25
N ARG A 125 1.02 -13.92 17.38
CA ARG A 125 1.72 -14.38 18.58
C ARG A 125 2.48 -15.68 18.36
N ALA A 126 1.94 -16.62 17.59
CA ALA A 126 2.64 -17.87 17.28
C ALA A 126 3.92 -17.59 16.49
N MET A 127 3.86 -16.75 15.46
CA MET A 127 5.05 -16.31 14.71
C MET A 127 6.05 -15.60 15.63
N MET A 128 5.58 -14.75 16.55
CA MET A 128 6.46 -14.05 17.47
C MET A 128 7.13 -15.00 18.48
N ILE A 129 6.45 -16.06 18.92
CA ILE A 129 7.04 -17.13 19.74
C ILE A 129 8.12 -17.89 18.96
N GLU A 130 7.95 -18.10 17.65
CA GLU A 130 8.98 -18.71 16.81
C GLU A 130 10.23 -17.83 16.74
N VAL A 131 10.07 -16.51 16.58
CA VAL A 131 11.18 -15.55 16.66
C VAL A 131 11.90 -15.64 18.01
N PHE A 132 11.17 -15.71 19.12
CA PHE A 132 11.79 -15.89 20.46
C PHE A 132 12.56 -17.20 20.62
N LYS A 133 12.27 -18.22 19.83
CA LYS A 133 13.01 -19.49 19.84
C LYS A 133 14.30 -19.45 19.04
N GLU A 134 14.60 -18.36 18.34
CA GLU A 134 15.86 -18.23 17.61
C GLU A 134 17.06 -18.34 18.58
N PRO A 135 18.16 -19.02 18.18
CA PRO A 135 19.31 -19.26 19.06
C PRO A 135 19.93 -17.99 19.64
N GLU A 136 19.91 -16.89 18.88
CA GLU A 136 20.46 -15.61 19.34
C GLU A 136 19.66 -15.02 20.50
N ILE A 137 18.33 -15.06 20.40
CA ILE A 137 17.43 -14.59 21.46
C ILE A 137 17.50 -15.52 22.66
N GLN A 138 17.55 -16.84 22.44
CA GLN A 138 17.74 -17.80 23.52
C GLN A 138 19.06 -17.57 24.28
N LYS A 139 20.14 -17.20 23.59
CA LYS A 139 21.42 -16.87 24.21
C LYS A 139 21.30 -15.60 25.08
N GLN A 140 20.67 -14.55 24.56
CA GLN A 140 20.41 -13.33 25.34
C GLN A 140 19.55 -13.62 26.57
N MET A 141 18.52 -14.46 26.43
CA MET A 141 17.68 -14.88 27.54
C MET A 141 18.46 -15.72 28.56
N ALA A 142 19.33 -16.63 28.12
CA ALA A 142 20.20 -17.41 28.99
C ALA A 142 21.21 -16.54 29.74
N ASP A 143 21.74 -15.50 29.10
CA ASP A 143 22.63 -14.53 29.74
C ASP A 143 21.87 -13.67 30.76
N ALA A 144 20.63 -13.28 30.46
CA ALA A 144 19.74 -12.61 31.41
C ALA A 144 19.41 -13.48 32.63
N LEU A 145 19.19 -14.79 32.46
CA LEU A 145 19.01 -15.74 33.58
C LEU A 145 20.30 -15.94 34.41
N LYS A 146 21.47 -15.64 33.85
CA LYS A 146 22.74 -15.67 34.59
C LYS A 146 23.06 -14.34 35.27
N SER A 147 22.24 -13.30 35.10
CA SER A 147 22.39 -12.00 35.73
C SER A 147 22.41 -12.11 37.25
N LYS A 148 23.00 -11.11 37.91
CA LYS A 148 23.11 -11.09 39.37
C LYS A 148 21.72 -11.01 40.02
N GLU A 149 20.84 -10.21 39.42
CA GLU A 149 19.46 -9.99 39.85
C GLU A 149 18.66 -11.30 39.83
N TYR A 150 18.79 -12.08 38.75
CA TYR A 150 18.13 -13.38 38.67
C TYR A 150 18.77 -14.42 39.59
N ARG A 151 20.08 -14.37 39.82
CA ARG A 151 20.76 -15.26 40.78
C ARG A 151 20.28 -15.03 42.21
N GLU A 152 20.02 -13.79 42.63
CA GLU A 152 19.47 -13.50 43.96
C GLU A 152 18.06 -14.11 44.11
N GLN A 153 17.20 -13.95 43.10
CA GLN A 153 15.89 -14.62 43.05
C GLN A 153 16.03 -16.15 43.10
N LEU A 154 16.95 -16.70 42.30
CA LEU A 154 17.20 -18.14 42.26
C LEU A 154 17.73 -18.66 43.60
N GLN A 155 18.60 -17.92 44.28
CA GLN A 155 19.11 -18.27 45.60
C GLN A 155 17.98 -18.30 46.63
N ASN A 156 17.06 -17.34 46.59
CA ASN A 156 15.89 -17.33 47.48
C ASN A 156 15.01 -18.56 47.23
N VAL A 157 14.66 -18.85 45.98
CA VAL A 157 13.85 -20.03 45.62
C VAL A 157 14.55 -21.33 46.03
N ILE A 158 15.87 -21.44 45.83
CA ILE A 158 16.64 -22.61 46.27
C ILE A 158 16.60 -22.74 47.80
N THR A 159 16.76 -21.63 48.52
CA THR A 159 16.73 -21.62 49.99
C THR A 159 15.36 -22.05 50.49
N GLU A 160 14.27 -21.48 49.97
CA GLU A 160 12.89 -21.88 50.27
C GLU A 160 12.62 -23.35 49.94
N THR A 161 13.15 -23.83 48.80
CA THR A 161 13.00 -25.24 48.39
C THR A 161 13.72 -26.17 49.35
N ILE A 162 14.94 -25.85 49.76
CA ILE A 162 15.69 -26.64 50.76
C ILE A 162 15.00 -26.57 52.12
N ASP A 163 14.42 -25.43 52.47
CA ASP A 163 13.74 -25.23 53.73
C ASP A 163 12.36 -25.90 53.81
N SER A 164 11.82 -26.33 52.67
CA SER A 164 10.57 -27.07 52.59
C SER A 164 10.64 -28.37 53.42
N PRO A 165 9.61 -28.67 54.24
CA PRO A 165 9.56 -29.89 55.03
C PRO A 165 9.80 -31.18 54.21
N LEU A 166 9.31 -31.22 52.97
CA LEU A 166 9.51 -32.36 52.08
C LEU A 166 10.98 -32.55 51.68
N TYR A 167 11.69 -31.45 51.39
CA TYR A 167 13.10 -31.50 51.02
C TYR A 167 13.99 -31.77 52.24
N LYS A 168 13.69 -31.16 53.39
CA LYS A 168 14.39 -31.45 54.66
C LYS A 168 14.31 -32.94 55.01
N ALA A 169 13.12 -33.54 54.91
CA ALA A 169 12.94 -34.98 55.15
C ALA A 169 13.75 -35.83 54.16
N LYS A 170 13.74 -35.47 52.87
CA LYS A 170 14.51 -36.18 51.83
C LYS A 170 16.03 -36.05 52.04
N ILE A 171 16.50 -34.88 52.48
CA ILE A 171 17.91 -34.65 52.82
C ILE A 171 18.30 -35.49 54.05
N GLN A 172 17.45 -35.53 55.08
CA GLN A 172 17.68 -36.37 56.26
C GLN A 172 17.73 -37.86 55.89
N GLU A 173 16.81 -38.33 55.06
CA GLU A 173 16.81 -39.72 54.58
C GLU A 173 18.09 -40.05 53.79
N LEU A 174 18.55 -39.14 52.93
CA LEU A 174 19.80 -39.30 52.19
C LEU A 174 21.03 -39.32 53.11
N LEU A 175 21.06 -38.48 54.14
CA LEU A 175 22.14 -38.46 55.13
C LEU A 175 22.17 -39.75 55.96
N LEU A 176 21.00 -40.28 56.36
CA LEU A 176 20.90 -41.56 57.06
C LEU A 176 21.40 -42.72 56.18
N LYS A 177 20.96 -42.78 54.92
CA LYS A 177 21.44 -43.78 53.94
C LYS A 177 22.94 -43.70 53.70
N ALA A 178 23.50 -42.49 53.60
CA ALA A 178 24.93 -42.28 53.44
C ALA A 178 25.71 -42.75 54.69
N ALA A 179 25.20 -42.48 55.89
CA ALA A 179 25.79 -42.94 57.14
C ALA A 179 25.72 -44.48 57.28
N GLU A 180 24.63 -45.11 56.88
CA GLU A 180 24.51 -46.57 56.82
C GLU A 180 25.52 -47.19 55.85
N GLN A 181 25.70 -46.59 54.66
CA GLN A 181 26.67 -47.02 53.66
C GLN A 181 28.13 -46.79 54.09
N ALA A 182 28.41 -45.74 54.85
CA ALA A 182 29.74 -45.50 55.43
C ALA A 182 30.06 -46.54 56.51
N ASN A 183 29.12 -46.83 57.40
CA ASN A 183 29.27 -47.84 58.45
C ASN A 183 29.43 -49.26 57.88
N THR A 184 28.74 -49.61 56.79
CA THR A 184 28.93 -50.92 56.11
C THR A 184 30.27 -51.04 55.37
N LYS A 185 30.88 -49.93 54.95
CA LYS A 185 32.22 -49.92 54.36
C LYS A 185 33.34 -50.04 55.40
N GLU A 186 33.14 -49.55 56.63
CA GLU A 186 34.11 -49.74 57.72
C GLU A 186 34.12 -51.18 58.27
N THR A 187 32.98 -51.87 58.29
CA THR A 187 32.92 -53.29 58.71
C THR A 187 33.53 -54.28 57.71
N SER A 188 33.86 -53.84 56.48
CA SER A 188 34.45 -54.70 55.44
C SER A 188 35.99 -54.60 55.33
N LYS A 189 36.64 -53.70 56.09
CA LYS A 189 38.11 -53.55 56.08
C LYS A 189 38.83 -54.17 57.28
N ASP A 190 38.11 -54.59 58.32
CA ASP A 190 38.72 -55.09 59.55
C ASP A 190 38.72 -56.63 59.68
N ASN A 191 38.46 -57.36 58.59
CA ASN A 191 38.40 -58.83 58.61
C ASN A 191 39.38 -59.52 57.63
N LYS A 192 40.52 -58.89 57.34
CA LYS A 192 41.56 -59.47 56.47
C LYS A 192 42.99 -59.32 57.01
N SER A 193 43.17 -59.45 58.33
CA SER A 193 44.49 -59.63 58.95
C SER A 193 44.38 -60.58 60.16
N GLY A 194 44.28 -61.87 59.88
CA GLY A 194 44.33 -62.91 60.92
C GLY A 194 43.95 -64.28 60.36
N SER A 195 44.89 -65.23 60.41
CA SER A 195 44.87 -66.60 59.88
C SER A 195 45.10 -66.68 58.35
N GLU A 196 46.03 -67.47 57.80
CA GLU A 196 46.68 -68.69 58.26
C GLU A 196 48.17 -68.72 57.88
N GLN A 197 48.99 -68.91 58.90
CA GLN A 197 50.28 -69.58 58.83
C GLN A 197 50.01 -71.03 59.27
N GLY A 198 50.26 -72.00 58.39
CA GLY A 198 50.28 -73.43 58.73
C GLY A 198 49.31 -74.30 57.94
N SER A 199 49.74 -74.79 56.77
CA SER A 199 50.07 -76.20 56.55
C SER A 199 50.58 -76.43 55.12
#